data_AF-A0A7J9VXX8-F1
#
_entry.id   AF-A0A7J9VXX8-F1
#
_cell.length_a   1.000
_cell.length_b   1.000
_cell.length_c   1.000
_cell.angle_alpha   90.00
_cell.angle_beta   90.00
_cell.angle_gamma   90.00
#
_symmetry.space_group_name_H-M   'P 1'
#
loop_
_entity.id
_entity.type
_entity.pdbx_description
1 polymer ?
#
loop_
_entity_poly.entity_id
_entity_poly.type
_entity_poly.pdbx_seq_one_letter_code
_entity_poly.pdbx_strand_id
1 'polypeptide(L)'
;MSEGGEQVKRVDDTVETVQELGRDIGAYIREQRNQAEISLRQLAKLAGVSNPYLSQIERGLRKPSAGILQQIAKGLRISAEALYVQAGMLDERAGGPIADAVVADTSLSERQKQVLIDVYESFRRENLARQSGSTAAESSTTDGFRVDGRAIVIETPATKE
;
A
#
# COMPACT_ATOMS: atom_id res chain seq x y z
N MET A 1 -42.91 14.19 23.10
CA MET A 1 -41.63 13.97 23.79
C MET A 1 -41.25 12.51 23.60
N SER A 2 -39.95 12.26 23.40
CA SER A 2 -39.26 10.98 23.20
C SER A 2 -39.45 10.27 21.85
N GLU A 3 -38.42 9.82 21.14
CA GLU A 3 -36.96 9.98 21.26
C GLU A 3 -36.39 9.41 19.95
N GLY A 4 -35.65 10.22 19.19
CA GLY A 4 -34.90 9.75 18.01
C GLY A 4 -33.56 9.21 18.47
N GLY A 5 -33.40 7.89 18.47
CA GLY A 5 -32.10 7.22 18.65
C GLY A 5 -31.48 6.92 17.29
N GLU A 6 -30.95 7.94 16.60
CA GLU A 6 -30.14 7.74 15.41
C GLU A 6 -28.68 7.48 15.82
N GLN A 7 -28.15 6.41 15.26
CA GLN A 7 -26.90 5.79 15.66
C GLN A 7 -25.69 6.70 15.49
N VAL A 8 -24.97 6.94 16.58
CA VAL A 8 -23.62 7.52 16.56
C VAL A 8 -22.63 6.39 16.27
N LYS A 9 -22.25 6.19 15.00
CA LYS A 9 -21.07 5.39 14.65
C LYS A 9 -19.81 6.19 15.05
N ARG A 10 -18.97 5.58 15.91
CA ARG A 10 -17.79 6.20 16.51
C ARG A 10 -16.72 6.52 15.47
N VAL A 11 -16.02 7.63 15.71
CA VAL A 11 -14.84 8.11 14.99
C VAL A 11 -13.68 7.09 14.98
N ASP A 12 -13.66 6.13 15.92
CA ASP A 12 -12.64 5.08 16.02
C ASP A 12 -12.57 4.16 14.79
N ASP A 13 -13.70 3.82 14.17
CA ASP A 13 -13.74 2.89 13.02
C ASP A 13 -13.03 3.49 11.78
N THR A 14 -12.93 4.81 11.72
CA THR A 14 -12.25 5.53 10.63
C THR A 14 -10.72 5.51 10.80
N VAL A 15 -10.23 5.44 12.04
CA VAL A 15 -8.78 5.42 12.32
C VAL A 15 -8.17 4.04 12.05
N GLU A 16 -8.93 2.96 12.25
CA GLU A 16 -8.51 1.60 11.88
C GLU A 16 -8.47 1.39 10.36
N THR A 17 -9.47 1.88 9.63
CA THR A 17 -9.55 1.75 8.16
C THR A 17 -8.45 2.54 7.43
N VAL A 18 -8.07 3.72 7.94
CA VAL A 18 -6.96 4.51 7.37
C VAL A 18 -5.60 3.82 7.60
N GLN A 19 -5.47 2.98 8.63
CA GLN A 19 -4.29 2.15 8.86
C GLN A 19 -4.29 0.84 8.06
N GLU A 20 -5.46 0.32 7.65
CA GLU A 20 -5.58 -0.82 6.72
C GLU A 20 -5.22 -0.46 5.28
N LEU A 21 -5.28 0.83 4.93
CA LEU A 21 -4.89 1.37 3.62
C LEU A 21 -3.37 1.51 3.43
N GLY A 22 -2.57 1.31 4.48
CA GLY A 22 -1.15 1.03 4.29
C GLY A 22 -1.03 -0.29 3.54
N ARG A 23 -0.78 -0.21 2.23
CA ARG A 23 -0.66 -1.33 1.27
C ARG A 23 -0.33 -2.64 2.01
N ASP A 24 -1.27 -3.58 2.07
CA ASP A 24 -1.21 -4.74 2.99
C ASP A 24 0.18 -5.42 2.95
N ILE A 25 1.02 -5.05 3.93
CA ILE A 25 2.39 -5.53 4.04
C ILE A 25 2.43 -7.05 4.16
N GLY A 26 1.39 -7.66 4.73
CA GLY A 26 1.23 -9.10 4.82
C GLY A 26 1.08 -9.74 3.44
N ALA A 27 0.22 -9.18 2.59
CA ALA A 27 0.06 -9.60 1.21
C ALA A 27 1.35 -9.42 0.40
N TYR A 28 2.05 -8.29 0.56
CA TYR A 28 3.32 -8.05 -0.11
C TYR A 28 4.41 -9.04 0.32
N ILE A 29 4.55 -9.34 1.62
CA ILE A 29 5.49 -10.36 2.12
C ILE A 29 5.17 -11.73 1.51
N ARG A 30 3.89 -12.11 1.44
CA ARG A 30 3.45 -13.36 0.82
C ARG A 30 3.83 -13.41 -0.66
N GLU A 31 3.62 -12.32 -1.40
CA GLU A 31 3.96 -12.21 -2.81
C GLU A 31 5.47 -12.40 -3.02
N GLN A 32 6.30 -11.63 -2.30
CA GLN A 32 7.76 -11.73 -2.38
C GLN A 32 8.25 -13.15 -2.01
N ARG A 33 7.63 -13.78 -1.02
CA ARG A 33 7.93 -15.16 -0.65
C ARG A 33 7.61 -16.15 -1.78
N ASN A 34 6.47 -15.98 -2.44
CA ASN A 34 6.07 -16.83 -3.56
C ASN A 34 6.99 -16.62 -4.78
N GLN A 35 7.38 -15.38 -5.07
CA GLN A 35 8.37 -15.06 -6.12
C GLN A 35 9.75 -15.67 -5.84
N ALA A 36 10.15 -15.75 -4.57
CA ALA A 36 11.36 -16.43 -4.15
C ALA A 36 11.23 -17.96 -4.09
N GLU A 37 10.05 -18.51 -4.39
CA GLU A 37 9.75 -19.95 -4.39
C GLU A 37 10.05 -20.68 -3.06
N ILE A 38 10.00 -19.96 -1.93
CA ILE A 38 10.23 -20.55 -0.61
C ILE A 38 8.93 -20.73 0.18
N SER A 39 8.87 -21.79 0.97
CA SER A 39 7.74 -22.02 1.86
C SER A 39 7.68 -21.02 3.02
N LEU A 40 6.50 -20.82 3.61
CA LEU A 40 6.32 -20.01 4.82
C LEU A 40 7.23 -20.47 5.98
N ARG A 41 7.39 -21.79 6.15
CA ARG A 41 8.28 -22.38 7.17
C ARG A 41 9.75 -22.04 6.92
N GLN A 42 10.17 -22.06 5.66
CA GLN A 42 11.52 -21.70 5.27
C GLN A 42 11.79 -20.20 5.49
N LEU A 43 10.87 -19.32 5.09
CA LEU A 43 11.01 -17.89 5.36
C LEU A 43 11.08 -17.60 6.87
N ALA A 44 10.21 -18.21 7.67
CA ALA A 44 10.24 -18.05 9.13
C ALA A 44 11.60 -18.45 9.73
N LYS A 45 12.18 -19.57 9.28
CA LYS A 45 13.51 -20.03 9.70
C LYS A 45 14.61 -19.04 9.29
N LEU A 46 14.58 -18.55 8.05
CA LEU A 46 15.58 -17.60 7.54
C LEU A 46 15.51 -16.24 8.22
N ALA A 47 14.29 -15.78 8.53
CA ALA A 47 14.04 -14.53 9.24
C ALA A 47 14.26 -14.65 10.76
N GLY A 48 14.40 -15.86 11.31
CA GLY A 48 14.57 -16.05 12.76
C GLY A 48 13.29 -15.77 13.57
N VAL A 49 12.12 -15.87 12.94
CA VAL A 49 10.81 -15.65 13.58
C VAL A 49 10.02 -16.96 13.66
N SER A 50 9.03 -17.03 14.56
CA SER A 50 8.18 -18.22 14.64
C SER A 50 7.23 -18.32 13.43
N ASN A 51 7.00 -19.54 12.95
CA ASN A 51 6.10 -19.77 11.82
C ASN A 51 4.65 -19.32 12.09
N PRO A 52 4.06 -19.55 13.28
CA PRO A 52 2.73 -19.02 13.59
C PRO A 52 2.66 -17.49 13.52
N TYR A 53 3.70 -16.80 14.00
CA TYR A 53 3.73 -15.34 13.99
C TYR A 53 3.83 -14.78 12.56
N LEU A 54 4.70 -15.35 11.71
CA LEU A 54 4.78 -14.96 10.31
C LEU A 54 3.46 -15.23 9.55
N SER A 55 2.78 -16.34 9.86
CA SER A 55 1.45 -16.63 9.30
C SER A 55 0.41 -15.57 9.68
N GLN A 56 0.47 -15.03 10.89
CA GLN A 56 -0.42 -13.95 11.31
C GLN A 56 -0.12 -12.65 10.56
N ILE A 57 1.17 -12.34 10.34
CA ILE A 57 1.60 -11.17 9.58
C ILE A 57 1.11 -11.25 8.13
N GLU A 58 1.35 -12.36 7.42
CA GLU A 58 0.92 -12.49 6.01
C GLU A 58 -0.61 -12.42 5.82
N ARG A 59 -1.38 -12.62 6.88
CA ARG A 59 -2.85 -12.53 6.87
C ARG A 59 -3.38 -11.17 7.37
N GLY A 60 -2.50 -10.21 7.64
CA GLY A 60 -2.88 -8.91 8.19
C GLY A 60 -3.35 -8.94 9.65
N LEU A 61 -3.29 -10.09 10.34
CA LEU A 61 -3.79 -10.25 11.72
C LEU A 61 -2.84 -9.68 12.78
N ARG A 62 -1.62 -9.32 12.37
CA ARG A 62 -0.59 -8.75 13.22
C ARG A 62 0.21 -7.71 12.45
N LYS A 63 0.32 -6.52 13.01
CA LYS A 63 1.24 -5.49 12.53
C LYS A 63 2.67 -5.83 12.99
N PRO A 64 3.62 -6.08 12.07
CA PRO A 64 5.01 -6.32 12.42
C PRO A 64 5.71 -5.03 12.86
N SER A 65 6.73 -5.13 13.71
CA SER A 65 7.60 -3.99 14.03
C SER A 65 8.69 -3.79 12.97
N ALA A 66 9.36 -2.64 12.97
CA ALA A 66 10.46 -2.37 12.05
C ALA A 66 11.60 -3.41 12.14
N GLY A 67 11.90 -3.92 13.34
CA GLY A 67 12.89 -4.97 13.55
C GLY A 67 12.48 -6.34 12.99
N ILE A 68 11.17 -6.65 13.01
CA ILE A 68 10.63 -7.87 12.40
C ILE A 68 10.65 -7.76 10.88
N LEU A 69 10.28 -6.60 10.33
CA LEU A 69 10.38 -6.34 8.89
C LEU A 69 11.83 -6.44 8.39
N GLN A 70 12.81 -5.95 9.15
CA GLN A 70 14.24 -6.12 8.85
C GLN A 70 14.65 -7.59 8.75
N GLN A 71 14.21 -8.40 9.72
CA GLN A 71 14.45 -9.85 9.75
C GLN A 71 13.82 -10.57 8.56
N ILE A 72 12.57 -10.23 8.22
CA ILE A 72 11.85 -10.78 7.08
C ILE A 72 12.53 -10.37 5.76
N ALA A 73 12.92 -9.10 5.61
CA ALA A 73 13.66 -8.60 4.44
C ALA A 73 14.96 -9.38 4.22
N LYS A 74 15.72 -9.63 5.30
CA LYS A 74 16.93 -10.47 5.26
C LYS A 74 16.62 -11.89 4.80
N GLY A 75 15.52 -12.48 5.28
CA GLY A 75 15.07 -13.82 4.88
C GLY A 75 14.66 -13.90 3.40
N LEU A 76 14.04 -12.83 2.88
CA LEU A 76 13.65 -12.68 1.48
C LEU A 76 14.79 -12.20 0.57
N ARG A 77 15.92 -11.77 1.14
CA ARG A 77 17.05 -11.15 0.43
C ARG A 77 16.66 -9.89 -0.35
N ILE A 78 15.77 -9.09 0.21
CA ILE A 78 15.34 -7.78 -0.33
C ILE A 78 15.74 -6.65 0.61
N SER A 79 15.66 -5.41 0.13
CA SER A 79 15.86 -4.23 0.98
C SER A 79 14.74 -4.10 2.00
N ALA A 80 15.09 -3.84 3.27
CA ALA A 80 14.11 -3.53 4.32
C ALA A 80 13.34 -2.23 4.02
N GLU A 81 13.95 -1.29 3.26
CA GLU A 81 13.30 -0.06 2.81
C GLU A 81 12.00 -0.35 2.05
N ALA A 82 12.00 -1.35 1.17
CA ALA A 82 10.82 -1.73 0.39
C ALA A 82 9.67 -2.18 1.29
N LEU A 83 9.97 -2.94 2.36
CA LEU A 83 8.97 -3.33 3.35
C LEU A 83 8.51 -2.16 4.21
N TYR A 84 9.37 -1.20 4.53
CA TYR A 84 9.00 -0.02 5.29
C TYR A 84 8.07 0.91 4.51
N VAL A 85 8.34 1.11 3.23
CA VAL A 85 7.46 1.85 2.33
C VAL A 85 6.08 1.20 2.25
N GLN A 86 6.04 -0.11 2.03
CA GLN A 86 4.77 -0.86 1.97
C GLN A 86 4.02 -0.81 3.30
N ALA A 87 4.73 -0.89 4.43
CA ALA A 87 4.15 -0.77 5.76
C ALA A 87 3.75 0.66 6.15
N GLY A 88 3.95 1.67 5.28
CA GLY A 88 3.74 3.08 5.61
C GLY A 88 4.66 3.60 6.71
N MET A 89 5.74 2.88 7.02
CA MET A 89 6.75 3.26 8.02
C MET A 89 7.81 4.20 7.43
N LEU A 90 7.85 4.31 6.10
CA LEU A 90 8.72 5.21 5.38
C LEU A 90 7.90 5.85 4.25
N ASP A 91 7.79 7.17 4.23
CA ASP A 91 7.31 7.88 3.04
C ASP A 91 8.23 7.50 1.87
N GLU A 92 7.69 7.21 0.68
CA GLU A 92 8.43 6.81 -0.54
C GLU A 92 9.55 7.81 -0.86
N ARG A 93 10.70 7.64 -0.22
CA ARG A 93 11.84 8.56 -0.11
C ARG A 93 11.40 10.00 0.17
N ALA A 94 11.69 10.49 1.38
CA ALA A 94 11.89 11.90 1.60
C ALA A 94 13.03 12.35 0.67
N GLY A 95 12.66 12.81 -0.52
CA GLY A 95 13.55 13.39 -1.49
C GLY A 95 13.27 13.03 -2.95
N GLY A 96 13.41 11.76 -3.32
CA GLY A 96 13.35 11.36 -4.73
C GLY A 96 14.36 12.10 -5.64
N PRO A 97 14.39 11.80 -6.95
CA PRO A 97 15.37 12.41 -7.86
C PRO A 97 15.29 13.95 -7.91
N ILE A 98 14.09 14.49 -7.66
CA ILE A 98 13.84 15.93 -7.71
C ILE A 98 14.38 16.61 -6.46
N ALA A 99 14.14 16.11 -5.24
CA ALA A 99 14.73 16.79 -4.08
C ALA A 99 16.24 16.58 -4.02
N ASP A 100 16.78 15.46 -4.50
CA ASP A 100 18.22 15.27 -4.60
C ASP A 100 18.84 16.36 -5.51
N ALA A 101 18.19 16.65 -6.64
CA ALA A 101 18.59 17.74 -7.53
C ALA A 101 18.46 19.13 -6.85
N VAL A 102 17.39 19.37 -6.09
CA VAL A 102 17.17 20.64 -5.36
C VAL A 102 18.22 20.85 -4.26
N VAL A 103 18.58 19.79 -3.52
CA VAL A 103 19.59 19.85 -2.46
C VAL A 103 20.98 20.13 -3.04
N ALA A 104 21.30 19.49 -4.17
CA ALA A 104 22.58 19.65 -4.86
C ALA A 104 22.73 21.00 -5.59
N ASP A 105 21.64 21.74 -5.82
CA ASP A 105 21.69 23.03 -6.50
C ASP A 105 22.33 24.11 -5.62
N THR A 106 23.53 24.54 -6.01
CA THR A 106 24.29 25.57 -5.31
C THR A 106 23.79 27.00 -5.54
N SER A 107 22.88 27.20 -6.50
CA SER A 107 22.27 28.50 -6.77
C SER A 107 21.11 28.84 -5.82
N LEU A 108 20.63 27.85 -5.06
CA LEU A 108 19.53 28.00 -4.11
C LEU A 108 20.05 28.19 -2.68
N SER A 109 19.44 29.12 -1.95
CA SER A 109 19.60 29.21 -0.50
C SER A 109 18.91 28.04 0.21
N GLU A 110 19.35 27.74 1.43
CA GLU A 110 18.76 26.66 2.25
C GLU A 110 17.26 26.87 2.49
N ARG A 111 16.82 28.13 2.63
CA ARG A 111 15.39 28.45 2.74
C ARG A 111 14.62 28.13 1.45
N GLN A 112 15.19 28.43 0.29
CA GLN A 112 14.55 28.15 -1.01
C GLN A 112 14.48 26.64 -1.27
N LYS A 113 15.53 25.89 -0.92
CA LYS A 113 15.53 24.43 -0.98
C LYS A 113 14.42 23.84 -0.13
N GLN A 114 14.30 24.30 1.12
CA GLN A 114 13.25 23.83 2.03
C GLN A 114 11.85 24.08 1.45
N VAL A 115 11.58 25.28 0.95
CA VAL A 115 10.28 25.61 0.35
C VAL A 115 9.96 24.73 -0.87
N LEU A 116 10.94 24.51 -1.75
CA LEU A 116 10.74 23.66 -2.94
C LEU A 116 10.46 22.21 -2.56
N ILE A 117 11.16 21.68 -1.56
CA ILE A 117 10.93 20.33 -1.02
C ILE A 117 9.54 20.25 -0.39
N ASP A 118 9.15 21.21 0.44
CA ASP A 118 7.85 21.23 1.10
C ASP A 118 6.68 21.26 0.08
N VAL A 119 6.81 22.07 -0.98
CA VAL A 119 5.81 22.14 -2.07
C VAL A 119 5.79 20.84 -2.88
N TYR A 120 6.95 20.28 -3.20
CA TYR A 120 7.04 19.02 -3.92
C TYR A 120 6.36 17.87 -3.17
N GLU A 121 6.64 17.74 -1.87
CA GLU A 121 6.05 16.71 -1.02
C GLU A 121 4.54 16.92 -0.83
N SER A 122 4.06 18.16 -0.78
CA SER A 122 2.61 18.44 -0.69
C SER A 122 1.86 17.94 -1.94
N PHE A 123 2.41 18.20 -3.14
CA PHE A 123 1.81 17.70 -4.38
C PHE A 123 1.86 16.18 -4.50
N ARG A 124 2.95 15.54 -4.04
CA ARG A 124 3.01 14.07 -4.02
C ARG A 124 1.93 13.46 -3.13
N ARG A 125 1.76 14.01 -1.92
CA ARG A 125 0.72 13.56 -0.98
C ARG A 125 -0.68 13.75 -1.56
N GLU A 126 -0.94 14.91 -2.18
CA GLU A 126 -2.22 15.19 -2.81
C GLU A 126 -2.53 14.25 -3.99
N ASN A 127 -1.54 14.00 -4.86
CA ASN A 127 -1.71 13.11 -6.01
C ASN A 127 -1.89 11.65 -5.58
N LEU A 128 -1.18 11.20 -4.56
CA LEU A 128 -1.36 9.87 -3.99
C LEU A 128 -2.79 9.70 -3.44
N ALA A 129 -3.27 10.69 -2.67
CA ALA A 129 -4.64 10.68 -2.14
C ALA A 129 -5.70 10.65 -3.26
N ARG A 130 -5.49 11.41 -4.35
CA ARG A 130 -6.39 11.41 -5.53
C ARG A 130 -6.38 10.08 -6.27
N GLN A 131 -5.21 9.46 -6.44
CA GLN A 131 -5.10 8.15 -7.11
C GLN A 131 -5.80 7.06 -6.28
N SER A 132 -5.60 7.04 -4.96
CA SER A 132 -6.30 6.11 -4.07
C SER A 132 -7.82 6.30 -4.06
N GLY A 133 -8.31 7.54 -4.20
CA GLY A 133 -9.74 7.84 -4.35
C GLY A 133 -10.33 7.44 -5.72
N SER A 134 -9.56 7.58 -6.80
CA SER A 134 -9.99 7.24 -8.17
C SER A 134 -10.09 5.72 -8.39
N THR A 135 -9.19 4.95 -7.78
CA THR A 135 -9.14 3.48 -7.96
C THR A 135 -10.36 2.78 -7.33
N ALA A 136 -10.95 3.37 -6.29
CA ALA A 136 -12.18 2.86 -5.66
C ALA A 136 -13.44 3.12 -6.51
N ALA A 137 -13.45 4.17 -7.35
CA ALA A 137 -14.59 4.53 -8.20
C ALA A 137 -14.62 3.76 -9.53
N GLU A 138 -13.46 3.39 -10.08
CA GLU A 138 -13.37 2.63 -11.34
C GLU A 138 -13.62 1.12 -11.17
N SER A 139 -13.57 0.61 -9.93
CA SER A 139 -13.86 -0.80 -9.62
C SER A 139 -15.37 -1.11 -9.53
N SER A 140 -16.24 -0.10 -9.63
CA SER A 140 -17.70 -0.23 -9.55
C SER A 140 -18.42 0.15 -10.85
N THR A 141 -17.80 -0.05 -12.01
CA THR A 141 -18.54 -0.02 -13.30
C THR A 141 -18.10 -1.19 -14.17
N THR A 142 -18.42 -2.39 -13.71
CA THR A 142 -18.73 -3.51 -14.60
C THR A 142 -20.01 -4.17 -14.10
N ASP A 143 -21.08 -3.38 -13.93
CA ASP A 143 -22.42 -3.97 -13.90
C ASP A 143 -22.80 -4.28 -15.34
N GLY A 144 -22.74 -5.55 -15.68
CA GLY A 144 -23.07 -6.06 -17.00
C GLY A 144 -24.46 -5.61 -17.40
N PHE A 145 -24.56 -5.07 -18.62
CA PHE A 145 -25.82 -4.82 -19.29
C PHE A 145 -26.63 -6.13 -19.33
N ARG A 146 -27.63 -6.23 -18.45
CA ARG A 146 -28.61 -7.30 -18.42
C ARG A 146 -29.88 -6.79 -19.10
N VAL A 147 -30.27 -7.42 -20.21
CA VAL A 147 -31.62 -7.33 -20.77
C VAL A 147 -32.31 -8.67 -20.47
N ASP A 148 -33.44 -8.60 -19.77
CA ASP A 148 -34.31 -9.74 -19.46
C ASP A 148 -33.62 -10.95 -18.79
N GLY A 149 -32.70 -10.69 -17.86
CA GLY A 149 -32.23 -11.70 -16.90
C GLY A 149 -31.28 -12.78 -17.43
N ARG A 150 -30.73 -12.64 -18.65
CA ARG A 150 -29.70 -13.54 -19.18
C ARG A 150 -28.38 -12.82 -19.46
N ALA A 151 -27.27 -13.43 -19.05
CA ALA A 151 -25.93 -12.96 -19.38
C ALA A 151 -25.65 -13.18 -20.88
N ILE A 152 -25.37 -12.12 -21.62
CA ILE A 152 -24.94 -12.20 -23.02
C ILE A 152 -23.42 -12.22 -23.03
N VAL A 153 -22.83 -13.37 -23.39
CA VAL A 153 -21.42 -13.47 -23.75
C VAL A 153 -21.29 -12.90 -25.16
N ILE A 154 -20.69 -11.72 -25.30
CA ILE A 154 -20.39 -11.17 -26.62
C ILE A 154 -19.04 -11.73 -27.05
N GLU A 155 -19.04 -12.86 -27.75
CA GLU A 155 -17.89 -13.26 -28.54
C GLU A 155 -17.71 -12.24 -29.66
N THR A 156 -16.61 -11.50 -29.65
CA THR A 156 -16.22 -10.65 -30.77
C THR A 156 -15.37 -11.47 -31.74
N PRO A 157 -15.69 -11.48 -33.05
CA PRO A 157 -14.94 -12.26 -34.02
C PRO A 157 -13.59 -11.61 -34.32
N ALA A 158 -12.58 -12.44 -34.52
CA ALA A 158 -11.26 -12.02 -34.98
C ALA A 158 -11.36 -11.35 -36.36
N THR A 159 -10.86 -10.13 -36.47
CA THR A 159 -10.59 -9.48 -37.75
C THR A 159 -9.16 -9.77 -38.19
N LYS A 160 -9.04 -10.58 -39.25
CA LYS A 160 -7.95 -10.54 -40.23
C LYS A 160 -7.90 -9.13 -40.84
N GLU A 161 -6.71 -8.53 -40.89
CA GLU A 161 -5.97 -8.14 -42.11
C GLU A 161 -4.52 -7.80 -41.76
#